data_AF-A0A7K2VF33-F1
#
_entry.id   AF-A0A7K2VF33-F1
#
_cell.length_a   1.000
_cell.length_b   1.000
_cell.length_c   1.000
_cell.angle_alpha   90.00
_cell.angle_beta   90.00
_cell.angle_gamma   90.00
#
_symmetry.space_group_name_H-M   'P 1'
#
loop_
_entity.id
_entity.type
_entity.pdbx_description
1 polymer ?
#
loop_
_entity_poly.entity_id
_entity_poly.type
_entity_poly.pdbx_seq_one_letter_code
_entity_poly.pdbx_strand_id
1 'polypeptide(L)'
;MRIDASGTARRSAAGRRFGGWSRFLATTTLATSVTVAVAGSGVQPLPRVATAAASADAPAGAYDLEAAAQVRADQCRLDFVLRKGGAQMKAVARAGLHGTDAELHTAAGDDYWTATPLSDAYDARGRSVGDFAGYLTRRFGLPGGDPDEVRRQLLRRRPPACLVVGGVDRAQDPEALMDQLLGRLAARARPRGLRLVLGFEGTPPPGLAYDVSLDPEPLRGDPARSVSAAEVQAALGRLAVQEEAASALQLDWGVKFFAAPRLPPLAAPRLRVRLAVARATEPDPELGAIHDQAADARAALTRFEHGLGRMITAHEDLTTSLELHRVRAARYFGDEDRRLAERHAPAARALQTEPIDLGAARELVRRYIDEVNRRFEER
;
A
#
# COMPACT_ATOMS: atom_id res chain seq x y z
N MET A 1 -31.14 37.37 -41.61
CA MET A 1 -32.39 37.79 -40.93
C MET A 1 -32.52 36.94 -39.68
N ARG A 2 -32.35 37.58 -38.52
CA ARG A 2 -32.38 37.01 -37.15
C ARG A 2 -33.82 36.78 -36.69
N ILE A 3 -33.99 35.92 -35.69
CA ILE A 3 -34.95 35.89 -34.55
C ILE A 3 -34.66 34.54 -33.85
N ASP A 4 -33.89 34.44 -32.75
CA ASP A 4 -34.23 34.66 -31.32
C ASP A 4 -35.56 34.00 -30.89
N ALA A 5 -35.81 33.44 -29.72
CA ALA A 5 -35.03 32.98 -28.58
C ALA A 5 -36.05 32.23 -27.68
N SER A 6 -35.51 31.45 -26.74
CA SER A 6 -36.06 31.21 -25.39
C SER A 6 -37.47 30.61 -25.21
N GLY A 7 -37.50 29.40 -24.66
CA GLY A 7 -38.63 28.83 -23.93
C GLY A 7 -38.11 27.96 -22.79
N THR A 8 -38.27 28.45 -21.56
CA THR A 8 -37.80 27.87 -20.29
C THR A 8 -38.80 26.90 -19.66
N ALA A 9 -38.23 26.00 -18.83
CA ALA A 9 -38.74 25.54 -17.53
C ALA A 9 -39.48 24.18 -17.40
N ARG A 10 -38.88 23.39 -16.47
CA ARG A 10 -39.47 22.68 -15.31
C ARG A 10 -39.80 21.17 -15.39
N ARG A 11 -38.97 20.44 -14.62
CA ARG A 11 -39.28 19.51 -13.50
C ARG A 11 -40.14 18.26 -13.75
N SER A 12 -39.51 17.09 -13.55
CA SER A 12 -39.89 15.99 -12.62
C SER A 12 -38.94 14.80 -12.89
N ALA A 13 -38.11 14.31 -11.96
CA ALA A 13 -38.37 13.56 -10.72
C ALA A 13 -38.91 12.12 -10.95
N ALA A 14 -38.00 11.15 -11.07
CA ALA A 14 -38.14 9.72 -10.69
C ALA A 14 -36.74 9.08 -10.87
N GLY A 15 -36.02 8.61 -9.85
CA GLY A 15 -36.43 7.61 -8.89
C GLY A 15 -35.63 6.33 -9.17
N ARG A 16 -34.43 6.18 -8.61
CA ARG A 16 -33.72 4.88 -8.56
C ARG A 16 -33.23 4.60 -7.15
N ARG A 17 -33.86 3.57 -6.58
CA ARG A 17 -33.56 2.93 -5.30
C ARG A 17 -32.18 2.27 -5.35
N PHE A 18 -31.31 2.58 -4.40
CA PHE A 18 -30.15 1.74 -4.09
C PHE A 18 -30.46 0.89 -2.86
N GLY A 19 -30.46 -0.43 -3.08
CA GLY A 19 -30.65 -1.46 -2.07
C GLY A 19 -29.46 -1.54 -1.11
N GLY A 20 -29.79 -1.80 0.16
CA GLY A 20 -28.89 -1.79 1.29
C GLY A 20 -27.80 -2.86 1.26
N TRP A 21 -26.68 -2.52 1.91
CA TRP A 21 -25.62 -3.44 2.25
C TRP A 21 -25.63 -3.65 3.77
N SER A 22 -25.96 -4.88 4.15
CA SER A 22 -25.93 -5.39 5.52
C SER A 22 -24.49 -5.57 6.01
N ARG A 23 -24.27 -5.09 7.22
CA ARG A 23 -23.07 -5.20 8.05
C ARG A 23 -22.86 -6.64 8.53
N PHE A 24 -21.61 -7.09 8.61
CA PHE A 24 -21.17 -7.97 9.70
C PHE A 24 -19.80 -7.53 10.19
N LEU A 25 -19.79 -7.08 11.44
CA LEU A 25 -18.64 -6.76 12.26
C LEU A 25 -18.11 -8.08 12.87
N ALA A 26 -16.80 -8.25 12.90
CA ALA A 26 -16.14 -9.11 13.89
C ALA A 26 -14.98 -8.31 14.48
N THR A 27 -15.30 -7.67 15.60
CA THR A 27 -14.42 -7.03 16.56
C THR A 27 -13.56 -8.07 17.28
N THR A 28 -12.24 -7.86 17.33
CA THR A 28 -11.42 -8.34 18.44
C THR A 28 -10.29 -7.34 18.69
N THR A 29 -10.46 -6.58 19.77
CA THR A 29 -9.51 -5.65 20.37
C THR A 29 -8.90 -6.28 21.61
N LEU A 30 -7.58 -6.21 21.76
CA LEU A 30 -6.79 -6.24 23.01
C LEU A 30 -5.37 -5.77 22.58
N ALA A 31 -4.98 -4.50 22.65
CA ALA A 31 -4.76 -3.59 23.78
C ALA A 31 -3.53 -3.93 24.65
N THR A 32 -2.42 -3.21 24.36
CA THR A 32 -1.38 -2.62 25.26
C THR A 32 -0.52 -3.54 26.15
N SER A 33 0.78 -3.31 26.39
CA SER A 33 1.50 -2.03 26.56
C SER A 33 3.02 -2.17 26.33
N VAL A 34 3.63 -1.14 25.73
CA VAL A 34 5.07 -0.90 25.70
C VAL A 34 5.43 0.05 26.84
N THR A 35 6.43 -0.31 27.65
CA THR A 35 7.11 0.60 28.58
C THR A 35 8.42 1.05 27.93
N VAL A 36 8.50 2.32 27.52
CA VAL A 36 9.77 2.96 27.14
C VAL A 36 10.29 3.70 28.35
N ALA A 37 11.40 3.25 28.91
CA ALA A 37 12.20 4.04 29.85
C ALA A 37 13.22 4.85 29.05
N VAL A 38 13.05 6.17 29.07
CA VAL A 38 14.03 7.14 28.58
C VAL A 38 14.98 7.48 29.73
N ALA A 39 16.24 7.10 29.60
CA ALA A 39 17.38 7.71 30.28
C ALA A 39 18.42 7.92 29.18
N GLY A 40 18.84 9.15 28.86
CA GLY A 40 19.59 10.01 29.77
C GLY A 40 21.06 9.91 29.33
N SER A 41 21.48 10.86 28.52
CA SER A 41 22.81 11.02 27.92
C SER A 41 23.97 10.79 28.90
N GLY A 42 24.79 9.77 28.62
CA GLY A 42 26.10 9.56 29.21
C GLY A 42 26.95 8.75 28.23
N VAL A 43 27.94 9.39 27.62
CA VAL A 43 28.92 8.73 26.74
C VAL A 43 29.71 7.72 27.58
N GLN A 44 29.45 6.42 27.39
CA GLN A 44 30.33 5.38 27.91
C GLN A 44 31.51 5.16 26.94
N PRO A 45 32.76 5.08 27.42
CA PRO A 45 33.87 4.66 26.59
C PRO A 45 33.69 3.20 26.18
N LEU A 46 33.99 2.90 24.91
CA LEU A 46 33.95 1.55 24.33
C LEU A 46 34.75 0.57 25.20
N PRO A 47 34.21 -0.61 25.55
CA PRO A 47 35.01 -1.65 26.18
C PRO A 47 36.13 -2.07 25.22
N ARG A 48 37.37 -2.12 25.73
CA ARG A 48 38.50 -2.73 25.04
C ARG A 48 38.08 -4.13 24.60
N VAL A 49 38.20 -4.38 23.29
CA VAL A 49 38.11 -5.73 22.74
C VAL A 49 39.17 -6.57 23.43
N ALA A 50 38.74 -7.43 24.34
CA ALA A 50 39.58 -8.54 24.78
C ALA A 50 39.78 -9.42 23.55
N THR A 51 41.00 -9.47 23.03
CA THR A 51 41.42 -10.54 22.13
C THR A 51 41.17 -11.85 22.86
N ALA A 52 40.10 -12.54 22.48
CA ALA A 52 39.84 -13.89 22.92
C ALA A 52 41.06 -14.74 22.57
N ALA A 53 41.75 -15.22 23.62
CA ALA A 53 42.79 -16.21 23.48
C ALA A 53 42.18 -17.42 22.75
N ALA A 54 42.83 -17.89 21.70
CA ALA A 54 42.46 -19.09 20.99
C ALA A 54 42.40 -20.26 21.99
N SER A 55 41.20 -20.77 22.26
CA SER A 55 41.03 -22.01 23.01
C SER A 55 41.60 -23.15 22.17
N ALA A 56 42.68 -23.75 22.64
CA ALA A 56 43.39 -24.85 21.98
C ALA A 56 42.70 -26.22 22.18
N ASP A 57 41.36 -26.25 22.11
CA ASP A 57 40.58 -27.49 22.10
C ASP A 57 39.82 -27.55 20.77
N ALA A 58 40.53 -27.95 19.70
CA ALA A 58 39.89 -28.33 18.45
C ALA A 58 39.26 -29.72 18.65
N PRO A 59 37.92 -29.86 18.53
CA PRO A 59 37.28 -31.17 18.65
C PRO A 59 37.85 -32.12 17.58
N ALA A 60 38.22 -33.32 18.00
CA ALA A 60 38.72 -34.39 17.14
C ALA A 60 37.61 -34.88 16.21
N GLY A 61 37.51 -34.24 15.06
CA GLY A 61 36.65 -34.58 13.93
C GLY A 61 36.97 -33.59 12.82
N ALA A 62 37.33 -34.08 11.64
CA ALA A 62 37.64 -33.22 10.50
C ALA A 62 36.45 -32.27 10.28
N TYR A 63 36.68 -30.97 10.46
CA TYR A 63 35.66 -29.96 10.26
C TYR A 63 35.17 -30.07 8.82
N ASP A 64 33.91 -30.46 8.64
CA ASP A 64 33.32 -30.65 7.33
C ASP A 64 33.05 -29.29 6.70
N LEU A 65 34.02 -28.84 5.90
CA LEU A 65 33.97 -27.57 5.21
C LEU A 65 32.84 -27.52 4.17
N GLU A 66 32.45 -28.66 3.60
CA GLU A 66 31.36 -28.75 2.64
C GLU A 66 30.01 -28.58 3.33
N ALA A 67 29.79 -29.29 4.45
CA ALA A 67 28.59 -29.10 5.27
C ALA A 67 28.49 -27.66 5.79
N ALA A 68 29.60 -27.07 6.26
CA ALA A 68 29.63 -25.68 6.71
C ALA A 68 29.43 -24.65 5.57
N ALA A 69 29.77 -25.00 4.32
CA ALA A 69 29.48 -24.18 3.16
C ALA A 69 28.00 -24.26 2.76
N GLN A 70 27.41 -25.46 2.82
CA GLN A 70 25.99 -25.68 2.53
C GLN A 70 25.09 -24.94 3.52
N VAL A 71 25.37 -25.03 4.83
CA VAL A 71 24.64 -24.28 5.87
C VAL A 71 24.69 -22.77 5.60
N ARG A 72 25.85 -22.24 5.19
CA ARG A 72 25.99 -20.82 4.82
C ARG A 72 25.20 -20.45 3.57
N ALA A 73 25.14 -21.32 2.56
CA ALA A 73 24.35 -21.11 1.36
C ALA A 73 22.84 -21.06 1.70
N ASP A 74 22.37 -21.99 2.53
CA ASP A 74 20.99 -22.09 2.97
C ASP A 74 20.57 -20.87 3.81
N GLN A 75 21.43 -20.43 4.73
CA GLN A 75 21.23 -19.19 5.50
C GLN A 75 21.15 -17.96 4.58
N CYS A 76 22.07 -17.81 3.62
CA CYS A 76 22.04 -16.70 2.66
C CYS A 76 20.73 -16.66 1.86
N ARG A 77 20.24 -17.83 1.44
CA ARG A 77 18.99 -17.96 0.69
C ARG A 77 17.79 -17.56 1.54
N LEU A 78 17.68 -18.06 2.78
CA LEU A 78 16.57 -17.70 3.66
C LEU A 78 16.60 -16.22 4.07
N ASP A 79 17.79 -15.63 4.24
CA ASP A 79 17.95 -14.19 4.46
C ASP A 79 17.45 -13.36 3.27
N PHE A 80 17.72 -13.81 2.04
CA PHE A 80 17.15 -13.19 0.84
C PHE A 80 15.61 -13.28 0.85
N VAL A 81 15.05 -14.43 1.23
CA VAL A 81 13.60 -14.62 1.39
C VAL A 81 13.02 -13.73 2.48
N LEU A 82 13.70 -13.52 3.61
CA LEU A 82 13.24 -12.58 4.64
C LEU A 82 13.15 -11.14 4.14
N ARG A 83 14.06 -10.75 3.24
CA ARG A 83 14.11 -9.41 2.66
C ARG A 83 13.08 -9.22 1.54
N LYS A 84 12.85 -10.23 0.70
CA LYS A 84 12.09 -10.10 -0.55
C LYS A 84 10.79 -10.90 -0.62
N GLY A 85 10.62 -11.92 0.21
CA GLY A 85 9.46 -12.80 0.22
C GLY A 85 8.21 -12.17 0.83
N GLY A 86 7.04 -12.71 0.48
CA GLY A 86 5.76 -12.37 1.11
C GLY A 86 5.64 -12.92 2.54
N ALA A 87 4.60 -12.53 3.28
CA ALA A 87 4.44 -12.88 4.70
C ALA A 87 4.57 -14.39 5.00
N GLN A 88 3.98 -15.26 4.17
CA GLN A 88 4.09 -16.72 4.32
C GLN A 88 5.51 -17.23 4.09
N MET A 89 6.21 -16.71 3.07
CA MET A 89 7.61 -17.06 2.78
C MET A 89 8.53 -16.63 3.93
N LYS A 90 8.27 -15.45 4.52
CA LYS A 90 9.03 -14.98 5.67
C LYS A 90 8.81 -15.85 6.91
N ALA A 91 7.59 -16.37 7.12
CA ALA A 91 7.32 -17.28 8.23
C ALA A 91 8.12 -18.59 8.10
N VAL A 92 8.16 -19.16 6.90
CA VAL A 92 8.95 -20.37 6.60
C VAL A 92 10.45 -20.09 6.75
N ALA A 93 10.95 -18.97 6.21
CA ALA A 93 12.35 -18.60 6.34
C ALA A 93 12.77 -18.37 7.80
N ARG A 94 11.92 -17.76 8.63
CA ARG A 94 12.17 -17.64 10.08
C ARG A 94 12.21 -19.00 10.77
N ALA A 95 11.26 -19.88 10.46
CA ALA A 95 11.22 -21.22 11.03
C ALA A 95 12.48 -22.02 10.68
N GLY A 96 12.94 -21.96 9.42
CA GLY A 96 14.17 -22.62 8.98
C GLY A 96 15.44 -22.05 9.62
N LEU A 97 15.55 -20.72 9.74
CA LEU A 97 16.71 -20.07 10.37
C LEU A 97 16.82 -20.30 11.88
N HIS A 98 15.71 -20.64 12.54
CA HIS A 98 15.66 -20.95 13.97
C HIS A 98 15.59 -22.46 14.25
N GLY A 99 15.57 -23.30 13.22
CA GLY A 99 15.49 -24.74 13.31
C GLY A 99 16.86 -25.42 13.35
N THR A 100 16.83 -26.74 13.31
CA THR A 100 17.99 -27.62 13.10
C THR A 100 18.57 -27.47 11.68
N ASP A 101 19.82 -27.90 11.44
CA ASP A 101 20.43 -27.87 10.10
C ASP A 101 19.59 -28.60 9.03
N ALA A 102 18.88 -29.66 9.43
CA ALA A 102 17.96 -30.38 8.54
C ALA A 102 16.70 -29.54 8.20
N GLU A 103 16.15 -28.80 9.17
CA GLU A 103 15.02 -27.89 8.96
C GLU A 103 15.44 -26.66 8.15
N LEU A 104 16.65 -26.14 8.40
CA LEU A 104 17.27 -25.08 7.61
C LEU A 104 17.40 -25.51 6.15
N HIS A 105 17.99 -26.68 5.91
CA HIS A 105 18.17 -27.22 4.55
C HIS A 105 16.82 -27.49 3.86
N THR A 106 15.86 -28.07 4.59
CA THR A 106 14.50 -28.31 4.08
C THR A 106 13.80 -27.00 3.71
N ALA A 107 13.90 -25.97 4.55
CA ALA A 107 13.33 -24.65 4.27
C ALA A 107 14.07 -23.93 3.12
N ALA A 108 15.37 -24.16 2.95
CA ALA A 108 16.19 -23.60 1.87
C ALA A 108 16.10 -24.37 0.55
N GLY A 109 15.45 -25.55 0.56
CA GLY A 109 15.26 -26.40 -0.60
C GLY A 109 14.59 -25.68 -1.76
N ASP A 110 15.15 -25.83 -2.97
CA ASP A 110 14.67 -25.17 -4.18
C ASP A 110 13.21 -25.49 -4.51
N ASP A 111 12.78 -26.72 -4.21
CA ASP A 111 11.41 -27.20 -4.44
C ASP A 111 10.35 -26.43 -3.64
N TYR A 112 10.74 -25.80 -2.52
CA TYR A 112 9.82 -25.00 -1.69
C TYR A 112 9.55 -23.61 -2.31
N TRP A 113 10.51 -23.09 -3.09
CA TRP A 113 10.48 -21.73 -3.65
C TRP A 113 10.14 -21.69 -5.14
N THR A 114 10.22 -22.84 -5.82
CA THR A 114 9.76 -23.02 -7.21
C THR A 114 8.24 -22.97 -7.36
N ALA A 115 7.48 -22.95 -6.26
CA ALA A 115 6.04 -22.69 -6.22
C ALA A 115 5.69 -21.23 -5.84
N THR A 116 6.53 -20.26 -6.19
CA THR A 116 6.20 -18.83 -6.06
C THR A 116 5.50 -18.32 -7.33
N PRO A 117 4.64 -17.28 -7.25
CA PRO A 117 4.04 -16.68 -8.45
C PRO A 117 5.05 -16.20 -9.50
N LEU A 118 6.32 -16.00 -9.11
CA LEU A 118 7.41 -15.57 -9.99
C LEU A 118 8.09 -16.75 -10.71
N SER A 119 8.28 -17.89 -10.04
CA SER A 119 8.78 -19.14 -10.66
C SER A 119 7.73 -19.81 -11.56
N ASP A 120 6.50 -19.36 -11.43
CA ASP A 120 5.32 -19.75 -12.19
C ASP A 120 4.96 -18.80 -13.35
N ALA A 121 5.85 -17.84 -13.65
CA ALA A 121 5.63 -16.91 -14.74
C ALA A 121 5.43 -17.67 -16.06
N TYR A 122 4.26 -17.48 -16.67
CA TYR A 122 3.95 -18.14 -17.93
C TYR A 122 4.68 -17.43 -19.07
N ASP A 123 5.53 -18.16 -19.77
CA ASP A 123 6.14 -17.68 -21.01
C ASP A 123 5.16 -17.84 -22.18
N ALA A 124 4.64 -16.72 -22.67
CA ALA A 124 3.68 -16.70 -23.76
C ALA A 124 4.34 -16.89 -25.14
N ARG A 125 5.68 -16.88 -25.26
CA ARG A 125 6.38 -16.95 -26.55
C ARG A 125 5.98 -18.17 -27.37
N GLY A 126 5.46 -17.92 -28.57
CA GLY A 126 4.99 -18.96 -29.49
C GLY A 126 3.80 -19.78 -29.00
N ARG A 127 3.10 -19.34 -27.94
CA ARG A 127 1.93 -20.04 -27.38
C ARG A 127 0.62 -19.46 -27.91
N SER A 128 -0.37 -20.33 -28.10
CA SER A 128 -1.72 -19.93 -28.49
C SER A 128 -2.56 -19.50 -27.28
N VAL A 129 -3.68 -18.81 -27.54
CA VAL A 129 -4.68 -18.50 -26.50
C VAL A 129 -5.21 -19.78 -25.84
N GLY A 130 -5.37 -20.86 -26.61
CA GLY A 130 -5.80 -22.17 -26.13
C GLY A 130 -4.78 -22.80 -25.18
N ASP A 131 -3.49 -22.72 -25.50
CA ASP A 131 -2.41 -23.22 -24.63
C ASP A 131 -2.40 -22.50 -23.29
N PHE A 132 -2.58 -21.17 -23.34
CA PHE A 132 -2.62 -20.36 -22.14
C PHE A 132 -3.88 -20.63 -21.32
N ALA A 133 -5.07 -20.70 -21.94
CA ALA A 133 -6.31 -21.07 -21.24
C ALA A 133 -6.22 -22.47 -20.61
N GLY A 134 -5.60 -23.43 -21.31
CA GLY A 134 -5.32 -24.76 -20.80
C GLY A 134 -4.33 -24.75 -19.62
N TYR A 135 -3.28 -23.91 -19.68
CA TYR A 135 -2.38 -23.69 -18.56
C TYR A 135 -3.11 -23.14 -17.33
N LEU A 136 -3.93 -22.11 -17.49
CA LEU A 136 -4.70 -21.52 -16.38
C LEU A 136 -5.69 -22.51 -15.79
N THR A 137 -6.30 -23.33 -16.64
CA THR A 137 -7.21 -24.40 -16.21
C THR A 137 -6.49 -25.38 -15.30
N ARG A 138 -5.32 -25.89 -15.73
CA ARG A 138 -4.51 -26.81 -14.92
C ARG A 138 -3.99 -26.16 -13.66
N ARG A 139 -3.37 -24.98 -13.79
CA ARG A 139 -2.75 -24.22 -12.69
C ARG A 139 -3.72 -23.94 -11.55
N PHE A 140 -4.93 -23.52 -11.91
CA PHE A 140 -5.92 -23.11 -10.92
C PHE A 140 -6.94 -24.23 -10.63
N GLY A 141 -6.81 -25.41 -11.22
CA GLY A 141 -7.78 -26.50 -11.03
C GLY A 141 -9.19 -26.10 -11.45
N LEU A 142 -9.31 -25.42 -12.60
CA LEU A 142 -10.58 -25.00 -13.15
C LEU A 142 -11.24 -26.16 -13.92
N PRO A 143 -12.58 -26.19 -14.03
CA PRO A 143 -13.29 -27.20 -14.81
C PRO A 143 -13.03 -27.14 -16.33
N GLY A 144 -12.29 -26.12 -16.80
CA GLY A 144 -11.98 -25.92 -18.21
C GLY A 144 -13.07 -25.17 -18.96
N GLY A 145 -12.95 -25.16 -20.28
CA GLY A 145 -13.83 -24.42 -21.18
C GLY A 145 -13.05 -23.57 -22.17
N ASP A 146 -13.77 -22.77 -22.93
CA ASP A 146 -13.18 -21.78 -23.82
C ASP A 146 -12.46 -20.66 -23.04
N PRO A 147 -11.64 -19.82 -23.69
CA PRO A 147 -10.94 -18.71 -23.04
C PRO A 147 -11.88 -17.74 -22.28
N ASP A 148 -13.09 -17.52 -22.77
CA ASP A 148 -14.08 -16.64 -22.14
C ASP A 148 -14.63 -17.20 -20.81
N GLU A 149 -14.82 -18.51 -20.75
CA GLU A 149 -15.26 -19.28 -19.59
C GLU A 149 -14.15 -19.35 -18.54
N VAL A 150 -12.92 -19.68 -18.95
CA VAL A 150 -11.73 -19.67 -18.06
C VAL A 150 -11.54 -18.29 -17.43
N ARG A 151 -11.64 -17.21 -18.22
CA ARG A 151 -11.61 -15.83 -17.71
C ARG A 151 -12.70 -15.57 -16.66
N ARG A 152 -13.95 -15.93 -16.97
CA ARG A 152 -15.09 -15.71 -16.06
C ARG A 152 -14.90 -16.45 -14.73
N GLN A 153 -14.35 -17.65 -14.77
CA GLN A 153 -14.05 -18.44 -13.58
C GLN A 153 -12.93 -17.80 -12.74
N LEU A 154 -11.85 -17.33 -13.37
CA LEU A 154 -10.77 -16.62 -12.66
C LEU A 154 -11.24 -15.35 -11.96
N LEU A 155 -12.11 -14.56 -12.60
CA LEU A 155 -12.66 -13.33 -12.02
C LEU A 155 -13.65 -13.56 -10.86
N ARG A 156 -14.12 -14.80 -10.67
CA ARG A 156 -15.06 -15.19 -9.59
C ARG A 156 -14.39 -16.06 -8.53
N ARG A 157 -13.14 -16.47 -8.73
CA ARG A 157 -12.42 -17.39 -7.86
C ARG A 157 -12.21 -16.79 -6.46
N ARG A 158 -12.27 -17.65 -5.44
CA ARG A 158 -11.75 -17.38 -4.09
C ARG A 158 -10.78 -18.51 -3.71
N PRO A 159 -9.54 -18.20 -3.30
CA PRO A 159 -8.91 -16.86 -3.26
C PRO A 159 -8.67 -16.27 -4.67
N PRO A 160 -8.51 -14.94 -4.80
CA PRO A 160 -8.20 -14.29 -6.08
C PRO A 160 -6.88 -14.80 -6.68
N ALA A 161 -6.82 -14.87 -8.01
CA ALA A 161 -5.65 -15.37 -8.72
C ALA A 161 -4.51 -14.33 -8.76
N CYS A 162 -3.27 -14.82 -8.74
CA CYS A 162 -2.07 -14.06 -9.07
C CYS A 162 -1.45 -14.66 -10.34
N LEU A 163 -1.21 -13.81 -11.34
CA LEU A 163 -0.69 -14.18 -12.64
C LEU A 163 0.50 -13.31 -13.00
N VAL A 164 1.57 -13.96 -13.42
CA VAL A 164 2.72 -13.33 -14.07
C VAL A 164 2.84 -13.97 -15.45
N VAL A 165 2.85 -13.15 -16.50
CA VAL A 165 2.91 -13.60 -17.89
C VAL A 165 4.00 -12.79 -18.59
N GLY A 166 4.99 -13.45 -19.17
CA GLY A 166 6.07 -12.82 -19.93
C GLY A 166 5.93 -13.05 -21.43
N GLY A 167 6.52 -12.16 -22.24
CA GLY A 167 6.57 -12.30 -23.71
C GLY A 167 5.20 -12.26 -24.38
N VAL A 168 4.27 -11.46 -23.85
CA VAL A 168 2.88 -11.40 -24.34
C VAL A 168 2.81 -10.99 -25.82
N ASP A 169 3.65 -10.04 -26.21
CA ASP A 169 3.83 -9.55 -27.59
C ASP A 169 4.48 -10.56 -28.54
N ARG A 170 5.01 -11.66 -27.99
CA ARG A 170 5.63 -12.76 -28.75
C ARG A 170 4.79 -14.03 -28.75
N ALA A 171 3.55 -13.96 -28.28
CA ALA A 171 2.60 -15.05 -28.42
C ALA A 171 2.34 -15.40 -29.89
N GLN A 172 1.79 -16.59 -30.14
CA GLN A 172 1.44 -17.00 -31.51
C GLN A 172 0.45 -16.02 -32.15
N ASP A 173 -0.48 -15.50 -31.35
CA ASP A 173 -1.41 -14.42 -31.72
C ASP A 173 -1.57 -13.47 -30.51
N PRO A 174 -0.73 -12.42 -30.44
CA PRO A 174 -0.73 -11.48 -29.31
C PRO A 174 -2.04 -10.70 -29.20
N GLU A 175 -2.64 -10.32 -30.34
CA GLU A 175 -3.89 -9.56 -30.37
C GLU A 175 -5.04 -10.40 -29.82
N ALA A 176 -5.19 -11.64 -30.27
CA ALA A 176 -6.21 -12.54 -29.74
C ALA A 176 -6.00 -12.86 -28.25
N LEU A 177 -4.75 -13.05 -27.81
CA LEU A 177 -4.43 -13.29 -26.40
C LEU A 177 -4.84 -12.11 -25.51
N MET A 178 -4.60 -10.89 -25.99
CA MET A 178 -4.99 -9.65 -25.32
C MET A 178 -6.51 -9.45 -25.33
N ASP A 179 -7.15 -9.55 -26.48
CA ASP A 179 -8.57 -9.24 -26.63
C ASP A 179 -9.49 -10.25 -25.94
N GLN A 180 -9.15 -11.54 -26.03
CA GLN A 180 -10.00 -12.61 -25.51
C GLN A 180 -9.78 -12.81 -24.01
N LEU A 181 -8.53 -12.68 -23.54
CA LEU A 181 -8.17 -13.10 -22.18
C LEU A 181 -7.48 -12.01 -21.37
N LEU A 182 -6.25 -11.63 -21.70
CA LEU A 182 -5.39 -10.82 -20.83
C LEU A 182 -5.90 -9.37 -20.63
N GLY A 183 -6.33 -8.70 -21.70
CA GLY A 183 -6.85 -7.34 -21.64
C GLY A 183 -8.16 -7.24 -20.85
N ARG A 184 -9.05 -8.23 -21.02
CA ARG A 184 -10.31 -8.30 -20.27
C ARG A 184 -10.09 -8.69 -18.80
N LEU A 185 -9.09 -9.53 -18.50
CA LEU A 185 -8.65 -9.79 -17.13
C LEU A 185 -8.07 -8.51 -16.50
N ALA A 186 -7.18 -7.81 -17.19
CA ALA A 186 -6.57 -6.56 -16.74
C ALA A 186 -7.63 -5.50 -16.40
N ALA A 187 -8.61 -5.29 -17.29
CA ALA A 187 -9.70 -4.34 -17.08
C ALA A 187 -10.56 -4.62 -15.83
N ARG A 188 -10.57 -5.87 -15.36
CA ARG A 188 -11.37 -6.31 -14.19
C ARG A 188 -10.50 -6.76 -13.01
N ALA A 189 -9.19 -6.64 -13.10
CA ALA A 189 -8.25 -7.20 -12.13
C ALA A 189 -8.43 -6.56 -10.75
N ARG A 190 -8.31 -5.23 -10.70
CA ARG A 190 -8.45 -4.42 -9.48
C ARG A 190 -9.78 -4.59 -8.74
N PRO A 191 -10.96 -4.44 -9.36
CA PRO A 191 -12.23 -4.61 -8.65
C PRO A 191 -12.50 -6.06 -8.21
N ARG A 192 -11.75 -7.05 -8.73
CA ARG A 192 -11.87 -8.47 -8.35
C ARG A 192 -10.72 -8.99 -7.51
N GLY A 193 -9.77 -8.12 -7.14
CA GLY A 193 -8.59 -8.50 -6.35
C GLY A 193 -7.60 -9.41 -7.08
N LEU A 194 -7.71 -9.54 -8.39
CA LEU A 194 -6.78 -10.32 -9.22
C LEU A 194 -5.49 -9.51 -9.42
N ARG A 195 -4.35 -10.16 -9.25
CA ARG A 195 -3.03 -9.56 -9.44
C ARG A 195 -2.47 -10.04 -10.77
N LEU A 196 -2.22 -9.12 -11.69
CA LEU A 196 -1.76 -9.43 -13.04
C LEU A 196 -0.49 -8.63 -13.34
N VAL A 197 0.57 -9.33 -13.70
CA VAL A 197 1.82 -8.76 -14.19
C VAL A 197 2.02 -9.26 -15.61
N LEU A 198 2.09 -8.34 -16.57
CA LEU A 198 2.31 -8.62 -17.99
C LEU A 198 3.67 -8.06 -18.39
N GLY A 199 4.54 -8.93 -18.91
CA GLY A 199 5.81 -8.58 -19.51
C GLY A 199 5.70 -8.54 -21.03
N PHE A 200 6.17 -7.45 -21.61
CA PHE A 200 6.28 -7.24 -23.04
C PHE A 200 7.77 -7.04 -23.36
N GLU A 201 8.27 -7.60 -24.46
CA GLU A 201 9.62 -7.31 -24.95
C GLU A 201 9.66 -5.99 -25.75
N GLY A 202 8.56 -5.66 -26.42
CA GLY A 202 8.33 -4.38 -27.08
C GLY A 202 7.35 -3.46 -26.35
N THR A 203 6.90 -2.41 -27.04
CA THR A 203 5.94 -1.44 -26.49
C THR A 203 4.60 -2.11 -26.17
N PRO A 204 4.07 -1.98 -24.94
CA PRO A 204 2.80 -2.60 -24.59
C PRO A 204 1.61 -1.91 -25.28
N PRO A 205 0.50 -2.64 -25.55
CA PRO A 205 -0.63 -2.10 -26.30
C PRO A 205 -1.28 -0.87 -25.63
N PRO A 206 -1.76 0.12 -26.42
CA PRO A 206 -2.50 1.25 -25.88
C PRO A 206 -3.83 0.79 -25.25
N GLY A 207 -4.23 1.40 -24.13
CA GLY A 207 -5.52 1.13 -23.49
C GLY A 207 -5.55 0.04 -22.42
N LEU A 208 -4.42 -0.62 -22.14
CA LEU A 208 -4.26 -1.48 -20.96
C LEU A 208 -4.38 -0.64 -19.68
N ALA A 209 -5.18 -1.12 -18.72
CA ALA A 209 -5.28 -0.49 -17.40
C ALA A 209 -4.02 -0.82 -16.58
N TYR A 210 -3.03 0.07 -16.62
CA TYR A 210 -1.77 -0.09 -15.88
C TYR A 210 -1.87 0.45 -14.45
N ASP A 211 -1.57 -0.38 -13.45
CA ASP A 211 -1.16 0.13 -12.12
C ASP A 211 0.38 0.29 -12.04
N VAL A 212 1.16 -0.47 -12.85
CA VAL A 212 2.63 -0.36 -12.96
C VAL A 212 3.08 -0.73 -14.38
N SER A 213 3.71 0.20 -15.12
CA SER A 213 4.48 -0.09 -16.35
C SER A 213 5.95 -0.29 -15.98
N LEU A 214 6.56 -1.40 -16.43
CA LEU A 214 7.95 -1.75 -16.14
C LEU A 214 8.94 -1.15 -17.15
N ASP A 215 8.47 -0.79 -18.35
CA ASP A 215 9.22 0.01 -19.32
C ASP A 215 8.56 1.38 -19.47
N PRO A 216 9.06 2.40 -18.75
CA PRO A 216 8.73 3.78 -19.04
C PRO A 216 9.65 4.31 -20.13
N GLU A 217 9.09 5.03 -21.09
CA GLU A 217 9.83 5.94 -21.98
C GLU A 217 10.90 6.71 -21.15
N PRO A 218 12.14 6.89 -21.67
CA PRO A 218 13.19 7.61 -20.97
C PRO A 218 12.67 8.94 -20.42
N LEU A 219 12.98 9.26 -19.17
CA LEU A 219 12.60 10.57 -18.64
C LEU A 219 13.32 11.63 -19.46
N ARG A 220 12.54 12.54 -20.02
CA ARG A 220 13.10 13.69 -20.74
C ARG A 220 13.57 14.71 -19.73
N GLY A 221 14.83 15.09 -19.83
CA GLY A 221 15.43 16.16 -19.03
C GLY A 221 16.94 16.02 -19.00
N ASP A 222 17.65 17.11 -19.21
CA ASP A 222 19.08 17.15 -18.91
C ASP A 222 19.25 17.13 -17.39
N PRO A 223 20.12 16.27 -16.84
CA PRO A 223 20.36 16.25 -15.41
C PRO A 223 20.97 17.60 -14.99
N ALA A 224 20.26 18.36 -14.15
CA ALA A 224 20.78 19.61 -13.60
C ALA A 224 22.04 19.39 -12.74
N ARG A 225 22.26 18.15 -12.29
CA ARG A 225 23.37 17.71 -11.45
C ARG A 225 23.67 16.24 -11.72
N SER A 226 24.94 15.84 -11.67
CA SER A 226 25.32 14.43 -11.62
C SER A 226 24.87 13.80 -10.29
N VAL A 227 24.03 12.77 -10.38
CA VAL A 227 23.53 12.02 -9.22
C VAL A 227 24.00 10.58 -9.33
N SER A 228 24.59 10.06 -8.26
CA SER A 228 25.06 8.68 -8.21
C SER A 228 23.91 7.69 -7.99
N ALA A 229 24.09 6.45 -8.46
CA ALA A 229 23.09 5.39 -8.25
C ALA A 229 22.83 5.08 -6.77
N ALA A 230 23.78 5.37 -5.88
CA ALA A 230 23.64 5.24 -4.42
C ALA A 230 22.73 6.34 -3.84
N GLU A 231 22.88 7.59 -4.28
CA GLU A 231 22.01 8.70 -3.89
C GLU A 231 20.56 8.45 -4.33
N VAL A 232 20.36 7.99 -5.57
CA VAL A 232 19.04 7.61 -6.07
C VAL A 232 18.44 6.48 -5.22
N GLN A 233 19.19 5.43 -4.92
CA GLN A 233 18.71 4.32 -4.09
C GLN A 233 18.29 4.80 -2.69
N ALA A 234 19.07 5.69 -2.07
CA ALA A 234 18.73 6.28 -0.78
C ALA A 234 17.46 7.15 -0.85
N ALA A 235 17.29 7.94 -1.92
CA ALA A 235 16.09 8.74 -2.16
C ALA A 235 14.84 7.86 -2.31
N LEU A 236 14.93 6.77 -3.08
CA LEU A 236 13.83 5.81 -3.26
C LEU A 236 13.53 4.99 -2.00
N GLY A 237 14.55 4.74 -1.16
CA GLY A 237 14.35 4.17 0.18
C GLY A 237 13.47 5.07 1.05
N ARG A 238 13.81 6.35 1.12
CA ARG A 238 13.03 7.36 1.89
C ARG A 238 11.62 7.55 1.33
N LEU A 239 11.46 7.63 0.01
CA LEU A 239 10.15 7.76 -0.62
C LEU A 239 9.22 6.59 -0.26
N ALA A 240 9.70 5.35 -0.32
CA ALA A 240 8.86 4.19 0.00
C ALA A 240 8.39 4.15 1.46
N VAL A 241 9.26 4.54 2.41
CA VAL A 241 8.87 4.65 3.82
C VAL A 241 7.78 5.72 3.99
N GLN A 242 7.90 6.85 3.29
CA GLN A 242 6.91 7.93 3.33
C GLN A 242 5.58 7.51 2.68
N GLU A 243 5.62 6.77 1.56
CA GLU A 243 4.42 6.20 0.92
C GLU A 243 3.67 5.23 1.84
N GLU A 244 4.40 4.38 2.58
CA GLU A 244 3.81 3.45 3.55
C GLU A 244 3.15 4.19 4.72
N ALA A 245 3.85 5.19 5.28
CA ALA A 245 3.31 6.04 6.35
C ALA A 245 2.06 6.82 5.90
N ALA A 246 2.09 7.43 4.71
CA ALA A 246 0.94 8.15 4.15
C ALA A 246 -0.24 7.22 3.85
N SER A 247 0.03 5.98 3.40
CA SER A 247 -1.01 4.96 3.18
C SER A 247 -1.67 4.54 4.50
N ALA A 248 -0.90 4.34 5.57
CA ALA A 248 -1.44 4.04 6.90
C ALA A 248 -2.32 5.20 7.40
N LEU A 249 -1.84 6.45 7.27
CA LEU A 249 -2.60 7.64 7.65
C LEU A 249 -3.92 7.76 6.87
N GLN A 250 -3.90 7.47 5.56
CA GLN A 250 -5.11 7.46 4.72
C GLN A 250 -6.11 6.38 5.15
N LEU A 251 -5.64 5.20 5.57
CA LEU A 251 -6.52 4.13 6.04
C LEU A 251 -7.22 4.51 7.35
N ASP A 252 -6.50 5.13 8.27
CA ASP A 252 -7.01 5.48 9.60
C ASP A 252 -7.96 6.68 9.58
N TRP A 253 -7.71 7.67 8.70
CA TRP A 253 -8.39 8.96 8.72
C TRP A 253 -9.04 9.38 7.40
N GLY A 254 -8.62 8.80 6.27
CA GLY A 254 -9.00 9.28 4.95
C GLY A 254 -10.47 9.12 4.59
N VAL A 255 -11.19 8.22 5.26
CA VAL A 255 -12.65 8.04 5.09
C VAL A 255 -13.47 8.83 6.11
N LYS A 256 -12.82 9.32 7.18
CA LYS A 256 -13.52 9.96 8.29
C LYS A 256 -13.95 11.38 7.98
N PHE A 257 -13.29 12.05 7.04
CA PHE A 257 -13.59 13.44 6.71
C PHE A 257 -14.22 13.58 5.32
N PHE A 258 -15.21 14.45 5.21
CA PHE A 258 -15.93 14.69 3.95
C PHE A 258 -15.03 15.25 2.82
N ALA A 259 -14.02 16.03 3.16
CA ALA A 259 -13.10 16.69 2.22
C ALA A 259 -11.64 16.29 2.44
N ALA A 260 -11.38 15.04 2.81
CA ALA A 260 -10.01 14.55 2.99
C ALA A 260 -9.19 14.72 1.69
N PRO A 261 -7.91 15.16 1.78
CA PRO A 261 -7.03 15.18 0.63
C PRO A 261 -6.86 13.76 0.06
N ARG A 262 -6.62 13.65 -1.24
CA ARG A 262 -6.42 12.34 -1.89
C ARG A 262 -4.96 11.94 -1.78
N LEU A 263 -4.72 10.68 -1.40
CA LEU A 263 -3.39 10.09 -1.42
C LEU A 263 -2.82 10.11 -2.87
N PRO A 264 -1.61 10.65 -3.09
CA PRO A 264 -0.93 10.57 -4.38
C PRO A 264 -0.67 9.12 -4.83
N PRO A 265 -0.56 8.84 -6.14
CA PRO A 265 -0.14 7.53 -6.63
C PRO A 265 1.26 7.13 -6.12
N LEU A 266 1.45 5.84 -5.88
CA LEU A 266 2.76 5.30 -5.48
C LEU A 266 3.76 5.42 -6.63
N ALA A 267 4.91 6.01 -6.35
CA ALA A 267 6.00 6.23 -7.30
C ALA A 267 7.22 5.35 -7.00
N ALA A 268 7.50 5.01 -5.74
CA ALA A 268 8.71 4.27 -5.36
C ALA A 268 8.87 2.92 -6.08
N PRO A 269 7.83 2.07 -6.22
CA PRO A 269 7.96 0.79 -6.92
C PRO A 269 8.41 0.98 -8.37
N ARG A 270 7.78 1.92 -9.09
CA ARG A 270 8.11 2.23 -10.49
C ARG A 270 9.54 2.75 -10.63
N LEU A 271 9.93 3.70 -9.79
CA LEU A 271 11.26 4.31 -9.85
C LEU A 271 12.39 3.32 -9.47
N ARG A 272 12.10 2.33 -8.62
CA ARG A 272 13.06 1.25 -8.31
C ARG A 272 13.33 0.35 -9.49
N VAL A 273 12.30 0.05 -10.29
CA VAL A 273 12.46 -0.71 -11.53
C VAL A 273 13.34 0.06 -12.49
N ARG A 274 13.08 1.37 -12.68
CA ARG A 274 13.92 2.23 -13.53
C ARG A 274 15.37 2.27 -13.07
N LEU A 275 15.62 2.42 -11.77
CA LEU A 275 16.98 2.41 -11.24
C LEU A 275 17.69 1.08 -11.54
N ALA A 276 16.98 -0.04 -11.53
CA ALA A 276 17.58 -1.34 -11.88
C ALA A 276 17.98 -1.42 -13.35
N VAL A 277 17.23 -0.77 -14.25
CA VAL A 277 17.54 -0.68 -15.68
C VAL A 277 18.71 0.29 -15.95
N ALA A 278 18.64 1.51 -15.39
CA ALA A 278 19.65 2.57 -15.60
C ALA A 278 21.04 2.22 -15.06
N ARG A 279 21.14 1.32 -14.06
CA ARG A 279 22.42 0.89 -13.46
C ARG A 279 23.35 0.14 -14.42
N ALA A 280 22.88 -0.25 -15.60
CA ALA A 280 23.69 -0.95 -16.58
C ALA A 280 24.72 -0.04 -17.30
N THR A 281 24.58 1.29 -17.22
CA THR A 281 25.36 2.25 -18.02
C THR A 281 25.64 3.55 -17.25
N GLU A 282 26.65 3.59 -16.38
CA GLU A 282 27.10 4.87 -15.79
C GLU A 282 28.08 5.61 -16.71
N PRO A 283 28.00 6.96 -16.83
CA PRO A 283 26.99 7.86 -16.26
C PRO A 283 25.70 7.91 -17.11
N ASP A 284 24.54 7.82 -16.44
CA ASP A 284 23.22 7.85 -17.08
C ASP A 284 22.44 9.13 -16.70
N PRO A 285 22.00 9.97 -17.65
CA PRO A 285 21.10 11.09 -17.37
C PRO A 285 19.79 10.66 -16.69
N GLU A 286 19.38 9.40 -16.83
CA GLU A 286 18.20 8.84 -16.19
C GLU A 286 18.31 8.83 -14.65
N LEU A 287 19.52 8.74 -14.07
CA LEU A 287 19.71 8.79 -12.62
C LEU A 287 19.27 10.13 -12.02
N GLY A 288 19.60 11.24 -12.69
CA GLY A 288 19.16 12.58 -12.29
C GLY A 288 17.64 12.71 -12.34
N ALA A 289 17.04 12.25 -13.43
CA ALA A 289 15.59 12.32 -13.61
C ALA A 289 14.81 11.43 -12.61
N ILE A 290 15.32 10.24 -12.27
CA ILE A 290 14.73 9.40 -11.22
C ILE A 290 14.81 10.11 -9.86
N HIS A 291 15.94 10.75 -9.57
CA HIS A 291 16.12 11.50 -8.33
C HIS A 291 15.11 12.64 -8.20
N ASP A 292 14.94 13.45 -9.25
CA ASP A 292 14.03 14.59 -9.25
C ASP A 292 12.57 14.14 -9.16
N GLN A 293 12.18 13.10 -9.90
CA GLN A 293 10.85 12.53 -9.78
C GLN A 293 10.57 11.96 -8.38
N ALA A 294 11.57 11.38 -7.72
CA ALA A 294 11.45 10.95 -6.33
C ALA A 294 11.26 12.14 -5.38
N ALA A 295 11.95 13.26 -5.62
CA ALA A 295 11.78 14.49 -4.84
C ALA A 295 10.38 15.09 -5.00
N ASP A 296 9.86 15.15 -6.22
CA ASP A 296 8.51 15.63 -6.52
C ASP A 296 7.42 14.76 -5.87
N ALA A 297 7.58 13.43 -5.95
CA ALA A 297 6.66 12.50 -5.30
C ALA A 297 6.64 12.70 -3.78
N ARG A 298 7.81 12.89 -3.16
CA ARG A 298 7.89 13.19 -1.72
C ARG A 298 7.24 14.53 -1.37
N ALA A 299 7.44 15.57 -2.17
CA ALA A 299 6.78 16.86 -1.96
C ALA A 299 5.24 16.74 -2.05
N ALA A 300 4.73 15.91 -2.95
CA ALA A 300 3.31 15.61 -3.04
C ALA A 300 2.78 14.87 -1.79
N LEU A 301 3.50 13.86 -1.30
CA LEU A 301 3.16 13.14 -0.07
C LEU A 301 3.17 14.07 1.15
N THR A 302 4.19 14.93 1.28
CA THR A 302 4.27 15.91 2.36
C THR A 302 3.04 16.84 2.36
N ARG A 303 2.59 17.31 1.18
CA ARG A 303 1.37 18.13 1.08
C ARG A 303 0.11 17.37 1.52
N PHE A 304 0.00 16.10 1.15
CA PHE A 304 -1.08 15.22 1.59
C PHE A 304 -1.07 15.05 3.11
N GLU A 305 0.08 14.68 3.69
CA GLU A 305 0.26 14.47 5.14
C GLU A 305 -0.07 15.73 5.93
N HIS A 306 0.42 16.90 5.50
CA HIS A 306 0.10 18.18 6.13
C HIS A 306 -1.39 18.52 6.01
N GLY A 307 -1.99 18.25 4.86
CA GLY A 307 -3.42 18.48 4.62
C GLY A 307 -4.29 17.66 5.57
N LEU A 308 -4.02 16.36 5.67
CA LEU A 308 -4.77 15.43 6.50
C LEU A 308 -4.47 15.67 8.00
N GLY A 309 -3.20 15.91 8.36
CA GLY A 309 -2.79 16.24 9.72
C GLY A 309 -3.51 17.47 10.27
N ARG A 310 -3.65 18.55 9.47
CA ARG A 310 -4.45 19.72 9.89
C ARG A 310 -5.92 19.39 10.18
N MET A 311 -6.51 18.44 9.44
CA MET A 311 -7.89 18.02 9.65
C MET A 311 -8.02 17.20 10.94
N ILE A 312 -7.06 16.31 11.21
CA ILE A 312 -6.99 15.53 12.46
C ILE A 312 -6.87 16.46 13.66
N THR A 313 -5.90 17.39 13.65
CA THR A 313 -5.74 18.35 14.75
C THR A 313 -6.99 19.21 14.94
N ALA A 314 -7.61 19.69 13.86
CA ALA A 314 -8.86 20.45 13.97
C ALA A 314 -10.02 19.62 14.56
N HIS A 315 -10.08 18.33 14.29
CA HIS A 315 -11.08 17.42 14.90
C HIS A 315 -10.83 17.23 16.40
N GLU A 316 -9.57 17.00 16.79
CA GLU A 316 -9.15 16.85 18.19
C GLU A 316 -9.40 18.13 18.99
N ASP A 317 -9.06 19.29 18.44
CA ASP A 317 -9.30 20.60 19.06
C ASP A 317 -10.79 20.86 19.27
N LEU A 318 -11.63 20.59 18.26
CA LEU A 318 -13.08 20.77 18.36
C LEU A 318 -13.69 19.82 19.40
N THR A 319 -13.25 18.57 19.42
CA THR A 319 -13.71 17.57 20.39
C THR A 319 -13.32 17.97 21.81
N THR A 320 -12.07 18.37 22.01
CA THR A 320 -11.55 18.82 23.32
C THR A 320 -12.27 20.08 23.79
N SER A 321 -12.48 21.06 22.90
CA SER A 321 -13.17 22.30 23.23
C SER A 321 -14.64 22.07 23.59
N LEU A 322 -15.33 21.19 22.85
CA LEU A 322 -16.71 20.81 23.14
C LEU A 322 -16.83 20.15 24.54
N GLU A 323 -15.97 19.17 24.83
CA GLU A 323 -15.98 18.47 26.12
C GLU A 323 -15.61 19.39 27.29
N LEU A 324 -14.62 20.26 27.12
CA LEU A 324 -14.24 21.26 28.13
C LEU A 324 -15.46 22.12 28.52
N HIS A 325 -16.17 22.65 27.53
CA HIS A 325 -17.34 23.50 27.77
C HIS A 325 -18.55 22.71 28.27
N ARG A 326 -18.68 21.42 27.92
CA ARG A 326 -19.68 20.52 28.50
C ARG A 326 -19.46 20.31 30.00
N VAL A 327 -18.23 19.97 30.40
CA VAL A 327 -17.86 19.79 31.81
C VAL A 327 -18.02 21.09 32.59
N ARG A 328 -17.60 22.22 32.00
CA ARG A 328 -17.80 23.54 32.60
C ARG A 328 -19.28 23.87 32.78
N ALA A 329 -20.11 23.67 31.76
CA ALA A 329 -21.54 23.92 31.86
C ALA A 329 -22.21 23.07 32.96
N ALA A 330 -21.93 21.76 33.00
CA ALA A 330 -22.46 20.84 34.00
C ALA A 330 -22.11 21.29 35.44
N ARG A 331 -20.89 21.78 35.68
CA ARG A 331 -20.44 22.25 36.99
C ARG A 331 -21.25 23.44 37.52
N TYR A 332 -21.70 24.34 36.65
CA TYR A 332 -22.33 25.61 37.07
C TYR A 332 -23.85 25.66 36.90
N PHE A 333 -24.38 24.89 35.94
CA PHE A 333 -25.81 24.86 35.59
C PHE A 333 -26.48 23.51 35.88
N GLY A 334 -25.71 22.47 36.23
CA GLY A 334 -26.19 21.10 36.43
C GLY A 334 -26.40 20.35 35.11
N ASP A 335 -26.60 19.03 35.21
CA ASP A 335 -26.80 18.15 34.06
C ASP A 335 -28.21 18.26 33.43
N GLU A 336 -29.13 18.96 34.09
CA GLU A 336 -30.54 19.09 33.68
C GLU A 336 -30.83 20.33 32.80
N ASP A 337 -29.83 21.13 32.41
CA ASP A 337 -30.08 22.27 31.50
C ASP A 337 -30.40 21.78 30.09
N ARG A 338 -31.70 21.61 29.85
CA ARG A 338 -32.27 21.13 28.59
C ARG A 338 -31.86 21.98 27.39
N ARG A 339 -31.73 23.30 27.54
CA ARG A 339 -31.37 24.20 26.42
C ARG A 339 -29.91 24.03 26.02
N LEU A 340 -29.01 23.83 26.98
CA LEU A 340 -27.60 23.51 26.71
C LEU A 340 -27.46 22.11 26.11
N ALA A 341 -28.22 21.13 26.60
CA ALA A 341 -28.25 19.78 26.03
C ALA A 341 -28.75 19.76 24.57
N GLU A 342 -29.79 20.53 24.25
CA GLU A 342 -30.34 20.69 22.89
C GLU A 342 -29.32 21.30 21.91
N ARG A 343 -28.38 22.11 22.40
CA ARG A 343 -27.29 22.71 21.60
C ARG A 343 -26.05 21.81 21.51
N HIS A 344 -25.74 21.08 22.59
CA HIS A 344 -24.61 20.16 22.64
C HIS A 344 -24.81 18.95 21.73
N ALA A 345 -25.99 18.33 21.74
CA ALA A 345 -26.22 17.07 21.03
C ALA A 345 -25.98 17.16 19.50
N PRO A 346 -26.42 18.23 18.78
CA PRO A 346 -26.05 18.42 17.38
C PRO A 346 -24.54 18.58 17.16
N ALA A 347 -23.83 19.32 18.01
CA ALA A 347 -22.39 19.52 17.90
C ALA A 347 -21.61 18.21 18.09
N ALA A 348 -21.97 17.43 19.12
CA ALA A 348 -21.39 16.11 19.36
C ALA A 348 -21.64 15.14 18.19
N ARG A 349 -22.88 15.10 17.68
CA ARG A 349 -23.23 14.25 16.52
C ARG A 349 -22.42 14.63 15.27
N ALA A 350 -22.19 15.92 15.03
CA ALA A 350 -21.42 16.39 13.88
C ALA A 350 -19.95 15.96 13.93
N LEU A 351 -19.37 15.77 15.12
CA LEU A 351 -17.99 15.29 15.30
C LEU A 351 -17.86 13.76 15.31
N GLN A 352 -18.96 13.03 15.45
CA GLN A 352 -18.98 11.56 15.56
C GLN A 352 -19.50 10.86 14.29
N THR A 353 -20.31 11.54 13.48
CA THR A 353 -20.95 10.92 12.31
C THR A 353 -20.02 11.01 11.11
N GLU A 354 -19.50 9.87 10.65
CA GLU A 354 -18.69 9.78 9.45
C GLU A 354 -19.57 9.80 8.17
N PRO A 355 -19.18 10.54 7.13
CA PRO A 355 -18.02 11.44 7.06
C PRO A 355 -18.26 12.77 7.80
N ILE A 356 -17.25 13.20 8.55
CA ILE A 356 -17.24 14.42 9.37
C ILE A 356 -16.98 15.63 8.47
N ASP A 357 -17.92 16.58 8.50
CA ASP A 357 -17.72 17.92 7.95
C ASP A 357 -17.20 18.84 9.07
N LEU A 358 -15.88 19.09 9.06
CA LEU A 358 -15.23 19.94 10.07
C LEU A 358 -15.69 21.40 10.01
N GLY A 359 -16.15 21.89 8.87
CA GLY A 359 -16.71 23.24 8.73
C GLY A 359 -18.04 23.35 9.47
N ALA A 360 -18.95 22.42 9.20
CA ALA A 360 -20.26 22.34 9.86
C ALA A 360 -20.12 22.05 11.37
N ALA A 361 -19.23 21.13 11.75
CA ALA A 361 -18.98 20.79 13.15
C ALA A 361 -18.43 22.00 13.93
N ARG A 362 -17.48 22.75 13.35
CA ARG A 362 -16.94 23.98 13.97
C ARG A 362 -18.03 25.00 14.26
N GLU A 363 -18.95 25.20 13.34
CA GLU A 363 -20.04 26.16 13.54
C GLU A 363 -20.97 25.73 14.69
N LEU A 364 -21.31 24.45 14.78
CA LEU A 364 -22.16 23.91 15.84
C LEU A 364 -21.48 23.98 17.21
N VAL A 365 -20.19 23.62 17.29
CA VAL A 365 -19.39 23.72 18.52
C VAL A 365 -19.30 25.18 18.98
N ARG A 366 -19.01 26.12 18.07
CA ARG A 366 -18.97 27.56 18.40
C ARG A 366 -20.30 28.04 18.96
N ARG A 367 -21.43 27.72 18.31
CA ARG A 367 -22.78 28.10 18.79
C ARG A 367 -23.08 27.56 20.19
N TYR A 368 -22.59 26.37 20.53
CA TYR A 368 -22.73 25.82 21.88
C TYR A 368 -21.87 26.59 22.89
N ILE A 369 -20.61 26.86 22.56
CA ILE A 369 -19.68 27.61 23.42
C ILE A 369 -20.19 29.03 23.67
N ASP A 370 -20.66 29.73 22.63
CA ASP A 370 -21.21 31.08 22.74
C ASP A 370 -22.43 31.11 23.68
N GLU A 371 -23.30 30.09 23.60
CA GLU A 371 -24.45 29.97 24.51
C GLU A 371 -24.03 29.74 25.96
N VAL A 372 -23.03 28.88 26.18
CA VAL A 372 -22.48 28.64 27.52
C VAL A 372 -21.90 29.94 28.10
N ASN A 373 -21.11 30.68 27.31
CA ASN A 373 -20.49 31.94 27.76
C ASN A 373 -21.54 33.02 28.03
N ARG A 374 -22.54 33.18 27.15
CA ARG A 374 -23.66 34.11 27.37
C ARG A 374 -24.38 33.86 28.69
N ARG A 375 -24.64 32.59 29.04
CA ARG A 375 -25.27 32.21 30.31
C ARG A 375 -24.40 32.53 31.53
N PHE A 376 -23.08 32.54 31.38
CA PHE A 376 -22.17 33.00 32.44
C PHE A 376 -22.22 34.52 32.62
N GLU A 377 -22.45 35.29 31.56
CA GLU A 377 -22.56 36.75 31.61
C GLU A 377 -23.92 37.22 32.13
N GLU A 378 -24.99 36.45 31.89
CA GLU A 378 -26.35 36.72 32.38
C GLU A 378 -26.54 36.41 33.89
N ARG A 379 -25.51 35.90 34.57
CA ARG A 379 -25.52 35.49 35.98
C ARG A 379 -24.62 36.39 36.82
#